data_AF-A0A972EWE3-F1
#
_entry.id   AF-A0A972EWE3-F1
#
_cell.length_a   1.000
_cell.length_b   1.000
_cell.length_c   1.000
_cell.angle_alpha   90.00
_cell.angle_beta   90.00
_cell.angle_gamma   90.00
#
_symmetry.space_group_name_H-M   'P 1'
#
loop_
_entity.id
_entity.type
_entity.pdbx_description
1 polymer ?
#
loop_
_entity_poly.entity_id
_entity_poly.type
_entity_poly.pdbx_seq_one_letter_code
_entity_poly.pdbx_strand_id
1 'polypeptide(L)'
;MEDKITIIEGPPPVFEKIDDGWALGLTESSAYYGMALTRLRTFNGPALVERCHRRWNRQEPIFLHYRNEMGLEQQVPILAARASEVDEGQVLFLWIRYPMDSHGDE
;
A
#
# COMPACT_ATOMS: atom_id res chain seq x y z
N MET A 1 6.07 17.75 -1.46
CA MET A 1 6.49 16.66 -2.39
C MET A 1 7.07 15.45 -1.63
N GLU A 2 7.34 15.56 -0.33
CA GLU A 2 7.91 14.49 0.50
C GLU A 2 6.85 13.55 1.11
N ASP A 3 5.57 13.78 0.83
CA ASP A 3 4.45 13.27 1.64
C ASP A 3 3.70 12.08 1.01
N LYS A 4 4.19 11.57 -0.12
CA LYS A 4 3.53 10.50 -0.88
C LYS A 4 4.50 9.51 -1.52
N ILE A 5 4.11 8.24 -1.56
CA ILE A 5 4.74 7.24 -2.42
C ILE A 5 3.96 7.26 -3.74
N THR A 6 4.60 7.71 -4.82
CA THR A 6 4.00 7.67 -6.16
C THR A 6 4.69 6.58 -6.97
N ILE A 7 3.89 5.72 -7.61
CA ILE A 7 4.37 4.84 -8.68
C ILE A 7 4.50 5.73 -9.92
N ILE A 8 5.74 6.06 -10.29
CA ILE A 8 6.02 6.95 -11.41
C ILE A 8 5.97 6.17 -12.73
N GLU A 9 6.45 4.93 -12.74
CA GLU A 9 6.57 4.08 -13.93
C GLU A 9 6.33 2.61 -13.55
N GLY A 10 5.43 1.93 -14.28
CA GLY A 10 5.10 0.53 -14.06
C GLY A 10 3.62 0.21 -14.34
N PRO A 11 3.27 -1.08 -14.47
CA PRO A 11 1.88 -1.49 -14.52
C PRO A 11 1.16 -1.11 -13.21
N PRO A 12 -0.18 -0.97 -13.23
CA PRO A 12 -0.96 -0.78 -12.02
C PRO A 12 -0.60 -1.81 -10.94
N PRO A 13 -0.50 -1.41 -9.66
CA PRO A 13 -0.18 -2.33 -8.57
C PRO A 13 -1.28 -3.37 -8.42
N VAL A 14 -0.88 -4.64 -8.32
CA VAL A 14 -1.78 -5.72 -7.96
C VAL A 14 -2.00 -5.68 -6.44
N PHE A 15 -3.26 -5.74 -6.01
CA PHE A 15 -3.64 -5.79 -4.60
C PHE A 15 -4.15 -7.19 -4.25
N GLU A 16 -3.36 -7.94 -3.49
CA GLU A 16 -3.76 -9.24 -2.96
C GLU A 16 -4.50 -9.03 -1.63
N LYS A 17 -5.78 -9.39 -1.59
CA LYS A 17 -6.59 -9.31 -0.37
C LYS A 17 -6.04 -10.27 0.67
N ILE A 18 -5.80 -9.78 1.89
CA ILE A 18 -5.42 -10.61 3.02
C ILE A 18 -6.69 -10.94 3.80
N ASP A 19 -7.11 -12.21 3.76
CA ASP A 19 -8.29 -12.73 4.48
C ASP A 19 -7.90 -13.43 5.80
N ASP A 20 -6.64 -13.35 6.20
CA ASP A 20 -6.16 -14.10 7.35
C ASP A 20 -6.58 -13.45 8.69
N GLY A 21 -7.17 -14.29 9.57
CA GLY A 21 -7.88 -13.92 10.81
C GLY A 21 -7.12 -13.23 11.94
N TRP A 22 -5.93 -12.68 11.68
CA TRP A 22 -5.18 -11.81 12.59
C TRP A 22 -5.58 -10.32 12.40
N ALA A 23 -6.13 -9.96 11.23
CA ALA A 23 -6.76 -8.66 11.00
C ALA A 23 -8.13 -8.50 11.70
N LEU A 24 -8.76 -9.62 12.08
CA LEU A 24 -10.00 -9.66 12.87
C LEU A 24 -9.82 -9.17 14.32
N GLY A 25 -8.60 -9.25 14.88
CA GLY A 25 -8.31 -8.75 16.23
C GLY A 25 -8.15 -7.23 16.33
N LEU A 26 -8.09 -6.52 15.19
CA LEU A 26 -7.92 -5.06 15.11
C LEU A 26 -9.20 -4.32 14.66
N THR A 27 -10.31 -5.05 14.44
CA THR A 27 -11.57 -4.52 13.91
C THR A 27 -12.71 -4.57 14.93
N GLU A 28 -12.60 -3.79 16.00
CA GLU A 28 -13.75 -3.29 16.77
C GLU A 28 -14.28 -2.00 16.10
N SER A 29 -14.54 -2.03 14.80
CA SER A 29 -14.95 -0.86 14.01
C SER A 29 -16.02 -1.26 13.01
N SER A 30 -17.17 -0.59 13.09
CA SER A 30 -18.37 -0.79 12.26
C SER A 30 -18.17 -0.63 10.74
N ALA A 31 -16.96 -0.29 10.31
CA ALA A 31 -16.63 -0.15 8.91
C ALA A 31 -15.70 -1.30 8.48
N TYR A 32 -16.25 -2.20 7.66
CA TYR A 32 -15.55 -3.34 7.06
C TYR A 32 -14.51 -2.84 6.06
N TYR A 33 -13.29 -2.59 6.54
CA TYR A 33 -12.16 -2.30 5.67
C TYR A 33 -11.31 -3.56 5.52
N GLY A 34 -11.09 -3.95 4.27
CA GLY A 34 -10.14 -5.01 3.95
C GLY A 34 -8.70 -4.50 4.04
N MET A 35 -7.79 -5.40 4.35
CA MET A 35 -6.36 -5.17 4.16
C MET A 35 -5.93 -5.85 2.87
N ALA A 36 -5.10 -5.17 2.09
CA ALA A 36 -4.48 -5.78 0.91
C ALA A 36 -2.96 -5.56 0.93
N LEU A 37 -2.23 -6.51 0.35
CA LEU A 37 -0.80 -6.46 0.15
C LEU A 37 -0.51 -6.13 -1.31
N THR A 38 0.39 -5.19 -1.54
CA THR A 38 1.00 -4.97 -2.86
C THR A 38 2.52 -5.08 -2.77
N ARG A 39 3.11 -5.59 -3.84
CA ARG A 39 4.56 -5.79 -3.99
C ARG A 39 5.04 -4.93 -5.14
N LEU A 40 5.95 -4.01 -4.87
CA LEU A 40 6.50 -3.09 -5.85
C LEU A 40 7.99 -3.32 -6.00
N ARG A 41 8.49 -3.32 -7.24
CA ARG A 41 9.93 -3.24 -7.48
C ARG A 41 10.40 -1.83 -7.20
N THR A 42 11.53 -1.71 -6.53
CA THR A 42 12.12 -0.42 -6.21
C THR A 42 13.64 -0.53 -6.19
N PHE A 43 14.31 0.59 -6.39
CA PHE A 43 15.76 0.72 -6.19
C PHE A 43 16.10 1.42 -4.87
N ASN A 44 15.09 1.81 -4.09
CA ASN A 44 15.26 2.59 -2.88
C ASN A 44 14.27 2.18 -1.76
N GLY A 45 14.13 0.88 -1.53
CA GLY A 45 13.22 0.31 -0.53
C GLY A 45 13.43 0.88 0.88
N PRO A 46 14.66 0.89 1.42
CA PRO A 46 14.93 1.43 2.76
C PRO A 46 14.51 2.88 2.95
N ALA A 47 14.77 3.77 1.98
CA ALA A 47 14.37 5.17 2.12
C ALA A 47 12.85 5.35 2.05
N LEU A 48 12.15 4.51 1.28
CA LEU A 48 10.69 4.53 1.21
C LEU A 48 10.06 4.10 2.53
N VAL A 49 10.61 3.08 3.18
CA VAL A 49 10.18 2.63 4.51
C VAL A 49 10.44 3.71 5.56
N GLU A 50 11.62 4.31 5.56
CA GLU A 50 11.97 5.40 6.47
C GLU A 50 11.01 6.60 6.32
N ARG A 51 10.59 6.91 5.10
CA ARG A 51 9.60 7.96 4.84
C ARG A 51 8.23 7.65 5.46
N CYS A 52 7.79 6.39 5.38
CA CYS A 52 6.56 5.96 6.07
C CYS A 52 6.71 6.13 7.58
N HIS A 53 7.83 5.68 8.16
CA HIS A 53 8.10 5.81 9.60
C HIS A 53 8.07 7.26 10.07
N ARG A 54 8.69 8.19 9.35
CA ARG A 54 8.67 9.61 9.71
C ARG A 54 7.26 10.20 9.76
N ARG A 55 6.40 9.84 8.80
CA ARG A 55 4.99 10.30 8.73
C ARG A 55 4.17 9.71 9.87
N TRP A 56 4.28 8.41 10.10
CA TRP A 56 3.58 7.76 11.21
C TRP A 56 4.04 8.29 12.58
N ASN A 57 5.33 8.60 12.75
CA ASN A 57 5.85 9.21 13.98
C ASN A 57 5.29 10.62 14.22
N ARG A 58 4.87 11.33 13.16
CA ARG A 58 4.14 12.60 13.24
C ARG A 58 2.62 12.42 13.34
N GLN A 59 2.13 11.18 13.43
CA GLN A 59 0.71 10.82 13.40
C GLN A 59 0.01 11.25 12.10
N GLU A 60 0.76 11.37 11.00
CA GLU A 60 0.26 11.79 9.70
C GLU A 60 0.04 10.58 8.78
N PRO A 61 -1.03 10.56 7.97
CA PRO A 61 -1.25 9.50 7.00
C PRO A 61 -0.26 9.59 5.84
N ILE A 62 0.05 8.45 5.22
CA ILE A 62 0.81 8.36 3.97
C ILE A 62 0.06 7.48 2.97
N PHE A 63 0.11 7.87 1.70
CA PHE A 63 -0.68 7.25 0.64
C PHE A 63 0.23 6.70 -0.47
N LEU A 64 -0.22 5.59 -1.04
CA LEU A 64 0.29 5.07 -2.30
C LEU A 64 -0.55 5.68 -3.43
N HIS A 65 0.09 6.44 -4.30
CA HIS A 65 -0.51 6.99 -5.51
C HIS A 65 -0.12 6.12 -6.70
N TYR A 66 -1.10 5.73 -7.50
CA TYR A 66 -0.92 4.91 -8.68
C TYR A 66 -1.93 5.29 -9.77
N ARG A 67 -1.70 4.85 -11.00
CA ARG A 67 -2.70 4.92 -12.07
C ARG A 67 -3.34 3.55 -12.24
N ASN A 68 -4.66 3.50 -12.32
CA ASN A 68 -5.37 2.26 -12.62
C ASN A 68 -5.29 1.93 -14.12
N GLU A 69 -5.90 0.82 -14.54
CA GLU A 69 -5.89 0.37 -15.94
C GLU A 69 -6.55 1.37 -16.91
N MET A 70 -7.45 2.21 -16.43
CA MET A 70 -8.06 3.31 -17.19
C MET A 70 -7.20 4.59 -17.23
N GLY A 71 -6.01 4.57 -16.62
CA GLY A 71 -5.11 5.71 -16.53
C GLY A 71 -5.52 6.77 -15.50
N LEU A 72 -6.56 6.51 -14.69
CA LEU A 72 -7.03 7.42 -13.65
C LEU A 72 -6.12 7.35 -12.42
N GLU A 73 -5.81 8.51 -11.86
CA GLU A 73 -5.04 8.60 -10.62
C GLU A 73 -5.87 8.13 -9.43
N GLN A 74 -5.32 7.19 -8.68
CA GLN A 74 -5.90 6.60 -7.48
C GLN A 74 -4.94 6.78 -6.30
N GLN A 75 -5.50 6.80 -5.09
CA GLN A 75 -4.71 6.81 -3.87
C GLN A 75 -5.30 5.87 -2.82
N VAL A 76 -4.43 5.13 -2.14
CA VAL A 76 -4.81 4.21 -1.06
C VAL A 76 -3.93 4.45 0.17
N PRO A 77 -4.49 4.46 1.39
CA PRO A 77 -3.70 4.63 2.61
C PRO A 77 -2.76 3.46 2.84
N ILE A 78 -1.51 3.73 3.20
CA ILE A 78 -0.52 2.72 3.59
C ILE A 78 -0.58 2.53 5.10
N LEU A 79 -0.79 1.29 5.52
CA LEU A 79 -0.86 0.85 6.91
C LEU A 79 0.47 0.32 7.43
N ALA A 80 1.23 -0.37 6.57
CA ALA A 80 2.56 -0.87 6.90
C ALA A 80 3.44 -0.92 5.64
N ALA A 81 4.76 -0.88 5.83
CA ALA A 81 5.74 -0.93 4.75
C ALA A 81 6.96 -1.75 5.18
N ARG A 82 7.46 -2.59 4.28
CA ARG A 82 8.68 -3.39 4.49
C ARG A 82 9.46 -3.48 3.20
N ALA A 83 10.78 -3.32 3.28
CA ALA A 83 11.69 -3.60 2.17
C ALA A 83 12.32 -4.99 2.36
N SER A 84 12.56 -5.70 1.27
CA SER A 84 13.36 -6.92 1.22
C SER A 84 14.30 -6.88 0.02
N GLU A 85 15.50 -7.41 0.20
CA GLU A 85 16.45 -7.62 -0.88
C GLU A 85 16.22 -9.02 -1.46
N VAL A 86 16.18 -9.12 -2.78
CA VAL A 86 16.13 -10.37 -3.54
C VAL A 86 17.23 -10.32 -4.61
N ASP A 87 17.56 -11.46 -5.21
CA ASP A 87 18.67 -11.55 -6.18
C ASP A 87 18.54 -10.57 -7.37
N GLU A 88 17.30 -10.16 -7.68
CA GLU A 88 16.96 -9.33 -8.82
C GLU A 88 16.72 -7.84 -8.45
N GLY A 89 17.02 -7.43 -7.22
CA GLY A 89 16.87 -6.06 -6.72
C GLY A 89 16.09 -5.95 -5.41
N GLN A 90 15.53 -4.78 -5.12
CA GLN A 90 14.74 -4.56 -3.91
C GLN A 90 13.23 -4.65 -4.19
N VAL A 91 12.52 -5.31 -3.28
CA VAL A 91 11.06 -5.41 -3.28
C VAL A 91 10.52 -4.64 -2.08
N LEU A 92 9.57 -3.75 -2.34
CA LEU A 92 8.81 -3.04 -1.33
C LEU A 92 7.43 -3.69 -1.17
N PHE A 93 7.17 -4.16 0.04
CA PHE A 93 5.87 -4.67 0.48
C PHE A 93 5.11 -3.54 1.15
N LEU A 94 3.90 -3.26 0.65
CA LEU A 94 3.01 -2.26 1.22
C LEU A 94 1.68 -2.92 1.60
N TRP A 95 1.33 -2.83 2.88
CA TRP A 95 -0.01 -3.14 3.36
C TRP A 95 -0.85 -1.89 3.26
N ILE A 96 -1.98 -1.98 2.58
CA ILE A 96 -2.86 -0.86 2.34
C ILE A 96 -4.25 -1.14 2.90
N ARG A 97 -4.97 -0.05 3.21
CA ARG A 97 -6.41 -0.12 3.48
C ARG A 97 -7.14 -0.15 2.14
N TYR A 98 -7.81 -1.25 1.84
CA TYR A 98 -8.60 -1.39 0.63
C TYR A 98 -10.09 -1.24 0.99
N PRO A 99 -10.80 -0.24 0.42
CA PRO A 99 -12.24 -0.13 0.62
C PRO A 99 -12.92 -1.37 0.03
N MET A 100 -13.73 -2.09 0.83
CA MET A 100 -14.51 -3.23 0.33
C MET A 100 -15.65 -2.80 -0.62
N ASP A 101 -15.94 -1.50 -0.74
CA ASP A 101 -16.90 -0.97 -1.70
C ASP A 101 -16.21 -0.46 -2.97
N SER A 102 -16.04 -1.37 -3.91
CA SER A 102 -16.10 -1.09 -5.34
C SER A 102 -16.76 -2.30 -5.98
N HIS A 103 -18.09 -2.26 -6.06
CA HIS A 103 -18.85 -3.13 -6.95
C HIS A 103 -18.29 -3.00 -8.39
N GLY A 104 -18.03 -4.13 -9.03
CA GLY A 104 -17.49 -4.27 -10.40
C GLY A 104 -16.16 -5.02 -10.36
N ASP A 105 -16.02 -6.27 -10.80
CA ASP A 105 -16.71 -6.95 -11.90
C ASP A 105 -16.93 -8.44 -11.58
N GLU A 106 -18.10 -8.94 -12.00
CA GLU A 106 -18.41 -10.35 -12.23
C GLU A 106 -17.80 -10.80 -13.57
#